data_AF-A0A8X6V4B7-F1
#
_entry.id   AF-A0A8X6V4B7-F1
#
_cell.length_a   1.000
_cell.length_b   1.000
_cell.length_c   1.000
_cell.angle_alpha   90.00
_cell.angle_beta   90.00
_cell.angle_gamma   90.00
#
_symmetry.space_group_name_H-M   'P 1'
#
loop_
_entity.id
_entity.type
_entity.pdbx_description
1 polymer ?
#
loop_
_entity_poly.entity_id
_entity_poly.type
_entity_poly.pdbx_seq_one_letter_code
_entity_poly.pdbx_strand_id
1 'polypeptide(L)'
;MRSIGKGAEAGRMFCGVMNLPQPPTRVSLYGKRILNAAKLVYEDSIQNAAKEAICENEGNKNIAVAVDGTWQKRGYTSLNGVVTVTSTDTGKVIDVDTLSKYCACKNLPFHEKDCKRNYVGSSGAMEIQGASKIFQRSLSLHNARYITYLGDGDCKAFDAVKKKNIYGNEYPIEKLECISHVMKRMGTRLRRLKAQLKGQILSVAKCLSGKNRLTEHEIDNLQSYYGSAIRRNHSSVQNMRQAIWAIFLHKLSTDVYPQHGFCPIGEDSWCGFKKAEASGKSYKHKNSLPVAVVEAMCPIFRDLSHPDLLKKCLHGKTQNPNESFHNVVWSRVPKATFVQIETLSLGVYDAVYSFNDGNVSKLKMLQKMGVEPGEFSVSAMKLLDRERLMKAIYAFSGRSKKIIKDKRRKRKKEEDNIKKNKVKTGYSAGSF
;
A
#
# COMPACT_ATOMS: atom_id res chain seq x y z
N MET A 1 10.37 -24.00 -7.85
CA MET A 1 10.78 -22.89 -8.75
C MET A 1 9.74 -21.79 -8.91
N ARG A 2 8.50 -22.09 -9.35
CA ARG A 2 7.46 -21.04 -9.52
C ARG A 2 7.17 -20.24 -8.24
N SER A 3 7.09 -20.90 -7.09
CA SER A 3 6.90 -20.24 -5.79
C SER A 3 8.00 -19.25 -5.37
N ILE A 4 9.13 -19.22 -6.09
CA ILE A 4 10.23 -18.26 -5.88
C ILE A 4 10.47 -17.39 -7.13
N GLY A 5 9.50 -17.33 -8.04
CA GLY A 5 9.56 -16.48 -9.24
C GLY A 5 10.54 -16.97 -10.30
N LYS A 6 10.93 -18.24 -10.27
CA LYS A 6 11.87 -18.85 -11.21
C LYS A 6 11.15 -19.77 -12.20
N GLY A 7 11.54 -19.66 -13.47
CA GLY A 7 10.96 -20.39 -14.59
C GLY A 7 11.55 -21.79 -14.78
N ALA A 8 11.19 -22.43 -15.91
CA ALA A 8 11.64 -23.77 -16.26
C ALA A 8 13.18 -23.86 -16.37
N GLU A 9 13.82 -22.83 -16.92
CA GLU A 9 15.27 -22.80 -17.10
C GLU A 9 16.05 -22.93 -15.80
N ALA A 10 15.63 -22.19 -14.77
CA ALA A 10 16.24 -22.30 -13.45
C ALA A 10 16.03 -23.68 -12.83
N GLY A 11 14.91 -24.35 -13.15
CA GLY A 11 14.67 -25.73 -12.78
C GLY A 11 15.63 -26.69 -13.48
N ARG A 12 15.83 -26.55 -14.80
CA ARG A 12 16.78 -27.35 -15.58
C ARG A 12 18.20 -27.21 -15.05
N MET A 13 18.63 -25.97 -14.84
CA MET A 13 19.94 -25.65 -14.29
C MET A 13 20.13 -26.25 -12.90
N PHE A 14 19.17 -26.07 -11.99
CA PHE A 14 19.24 -26.66 -10.65
C PHE A 14 19.34 -28.18 -10.69
N CYS A 15 18.49 -28.85 -11.49
CA CYS A 15 18.57 -30.30 -11.63
C CYS A 15 19.92 -30.75 -12.21
N GLY A 16 20.42 -30.07 -13.24
CA GLY A 16 21.73 -30.38 -13.84
C GLY A 16 22.89 -30.24 -12.84
N VAL A 17 22.93 -29.14 -12.08
CA VAL A 17 23.98 -28.90 -11.07
C VAL A 17 23.91 -29.90 -9.92
N MET A 18 22.70 -30.28 -9.49
CA MET A 18 22.49 -31.22 -8.38
C MET A 18 22.53 -32.69 -8.84
N ASN A 19 22.85 -32.97 -10.11
CA ASN A 19 22.82 -34.30 -10.71
C ASN A 19 21.46 -35.02 -10.53
N LEU A 20 20.36 -34.29 -10.69
CA LEU A 20 18.99 -34.79 -10.64
C LEU A 20 18.41 -34.98 -12.05
N PRO A 21 17.43 -35.88 -12.23
CA PRO A 21 16.67 -35.96 -13.48
C PRO A 21 16.09 -34.60 -13.88
N GLN A 22 16.05 -34.35 -15.19
CA GLN A 22 15.52 -33.10 -15.73
C GLN A 22 14.05 -32.91 -15.31
N PRO A 23 13.62 -31.65 -15.06
CA PRO A 23 12.22 -31.38 -14.75
C PRO A 23 11.29 -31.89 -15.86
N PRO A 24 10.04 -32.27 -15.54
CA PRO A 24 9.08 -32.70 -16.54
C PRO A 24 8.93 -31.67 -17.67
N THR A 25 9.06 -32.10 -18.92
CA THR A 25 8.96 -31.21 -20.10
C THR A 25 7.56 -30.65 -20.30
N ARG A 26 6.53 -31.39 -19.86
CA ARG A 26 5.12 -31.00 -19.96
C ARG A 26 4.53 -30.60 -18.59
N VAL A 27 5.14 -29.61 -17.93
CA VAL A 27 4.65 -29.07 -16.63
C VAL A 27 3.19 -28.61 -16.69
N SER A 28 2.70 -28.20 -17.86
CA SER A 28 1.30 -27.83 -18.09
C SER A 28 0.32 -28.95 -17.76
N LEU A 29 0.69 -30.23 -17.96
CA LEU A 29 -0.16 -31.39 -17.64
C LEU A 29 -0.47 -31.47 -16.14
N TYR A 30 0.50 -31.11 -15.31
CA TYR A 30 0.34 -31.06 -13.85
C TYR A 30 -0.26 -29.74 -13.37
N GLY A 31 -0.36 -28.74 -14.24
CA GLY A 31 -0.79 -27.38 -13.89
C GLY A 31 -2.15 -27.34 -13.20
N LYS A 32 -3.14 -28.10 -13.71
CA LYS A 32 -4.49 -28.17 -13.11
C LYS A 32 -4.47 -28.82 -11.72
N ARG A 33 -3.74 -29.93 -11.56
CA ARG A 33 -3.61 -30.63 -10.27
C ARG A 33 -2.92 -29.76 -9.23
N ILE A 34 -1.82 -29.11 -9.61
CA ILE A 34 -1.07 -28.16 -8.77
C ILE A 34 -1.94 -26.98 -8.37
N LEU A 35 -2.68 -26.40 -9.33
CA LEU A 35 -3.59 -25.28 -9.06
C LEU A 35 -4.69 -25.68 -8.08
N ASN A 36 -5.31 -26.85 -8.26
CA ASN A 36 -6.35 -27.35 -7.37
C ASN A 36 -5.81 -27.59 -5.95
N ALA A 37 -4.65 -28.23 -5.80
CA ALA A 37 -4.02 -28.44 -4.49
C ALA A 37 -3.69 -27.11 -3.82
N ALA A 38 -3.13 -26.15 -4.56
CA ALA A 38 -2.86 -24.81 -4.04
C ALA A 38 -4.14 -24.06 -3.64
N LYS A 39 -5.23 -24.24 -4.39
CA LYS A 39 -6.54 -23.66 -4.09
C LYS A 39 -7.11 -24.19 -2.78
N LEU A 40 -7.00 -25.50 -2.51
CA LEU A 40 -7.47 -26.08 -1.23
C LEU A 40 -6.72 -25.50 -0.03
N VAL A 41 -5.39 -25.38 -0.12
CA VAL A 41 -4.58 -24.77 0.95
C VAL A 41 -4.88 -23.28 1.11
N TYR A 42 -5.13 -22.59 -0.01
CA TYR A 42 -5.59 -21.21 -0.02
C TYR A 42 -6.93 -21.05 0.70
N GLU A 43 -7.92 -21.90 0.38
CA GLU A 43 -9.25 -21.91 1.00
C GLU A 43 -9.14 -22.12 2.51
N ASP A 44 -8.36 -23.10 2.96
CA ASP A 44 -8.10 -23.33 4.39
C ASP A 44 -7.47 -22.08 5.06
N SER A 45 -6.49 -21.45 4.40
CA SER A 45 -5.77 -20.28 4.90
C SER A 45 -6.68 -19.06 5.09
N ILE A 46 -7.52 -18.76 4.09
CA ILE A 46 -8.44 -17.61 4.18
C ILE A 46 -9.56 -17.84 5.20
N GLN A 47 -10.03 -19.08 5.36
CA GLN A 47 -11.02 -19.41 6.39
C GLN A 47 -10.47 -19.20 7.79
N ASN A 48 -9.22 -19.62 8.03
CA ASN A 48 -8.56 -19.39 9.32
C ASN A 48 -8.30 -17.90 9.54
N ALA A 49 -7.85 -17.16 8.52
CA ALA A 49 -7.65 -15.72 8.61
C ALA A 49 -8.96 -14.96 8.94
N ALA A 50 -10.08 -15.36 8.36
CA ALA A 50 -11.39 -14.80 8.67
C ALA A 50 -11.81 -15.10 10.12
N LYS A 51 -11.65 -16.35 10.57
CA LYS A 51 -11.95 -16.75 11.96
C LYS A 51 -11.11 -16.00 12.98
N GLU A 52 -9.81 -15.86 12.72
CA GLU A 52 -8.92 -15.05 13.57
C GLU A 52 -9.36 -13.59 13.61
N ALA A 53 -9.75 -13.00 12.48
CA ALA A 53 -10.24 -11.63 12.47
C ALA A 53 -11.55 -11.45 13.25
N ILE A 54 -12.45 -12.45 13.25
CA ILE A 54 -13.65 -12.44 14.09
C ILE A 54 -13.29 -12.56 15.57
N CYS A 55 -12.31 -13.43 15.89
CA CYS A 55 -11.83 -13.62 17.27
C CYS A 55 -11.21 -12.35 17.85
N GLU A 56 -10.31 -11.69 17.09
CA GLU A 56 -9.70 -10.40 17.46
C GLU A 56 -10.73 -9.27 17.59
N ASN A 57 -11.91 -9.44 17.00
CA ASN A 57 -13.02 -8.50 17.09
C ASN A 57 -14.09 -8.98 18.09
N GLU A 58 -13.68 -9.68 19.15
CA GLU A 58 -14.54 -10.12 20.25
C GLU A 58 -15.74 -10.98 19.80
N GLY A 59 -15.54 -11.80 18.76
CA GLY A 59 -16.58 -12.64 18.17
C GLY A 59 -17.52 -11.92 17.20
N ASN A 60 -17.33 -10.62 16.98
CA ASN A 60 -18.16 -9.84 16.06
C ASN A 60 -17.81 -10.16 14.60
N LYS A 61 -18.82 -10.64 13.86
CA LYS A 61 -18.75 -11.00 12.45
C LYS A 61 -18.63 -9.81 11.49
N ASN A 62 -18.69 -8.59 12.02
CA ASN A 62 -18.55 -7.35 11.27
C ASN A 62 -17.08 -6.92 11.25
N ILE A 63 -16.37 -7.26 10.18
CA ILE A 63 -14.91 -7.12 10.07
C ILE A 63 -14.55 -5.82 9.36
N ALA A 64 -13.51 -5.15 9.87
CA ALA A 64 -12.87 -4.03 9.18
C ALA A 64 -11.79 -4.52 8.23
N VAL A 65 -11.91 -4.17 6.94
CA VAL A 65 -11.04 -4.68 5.88
C VAL A 65 -10.35 -3.59 5.09
N ALA A 66 -9.10 -3.84 4.70
CA ALA A 66 -8.33 -3.05 3.76
C ALA A 66 -8.46 -3.65 2.37
N VAL A 67 -8.94 -2.85 1.42
CA VAL A 67 -9.12 -3.27 0.02
C VAL A 67 -8.11 -2.55 -0.86
N ASP A 68 -7.46 -3.30 -1.75
CA ASP A 68 -6.50 -2.73 -2.71
C ASP A 68 -6.38 -3.60 -3.97
N GLY A 69 -6.13 -2.95 -5.10
CA GLY A 69 -5.92 -3.55 -6.40
C GLY A 69 -4.46 -3.50 -6.85
N THR A 70 -4.00 -4.56 -7.52
CA THR A 70 -2.65 -4.58 -8.11
C THR A 70 -2.65 -5.22 -9.49
N TRP A 71 -1.74 -4.75 -10.37
CA TRP A 71 -1.69 -5.14 -11.77
C TRP A 71 -0.34 -5.73 -12.15
N GLN A 72 -0.33 -6.72 -13.04
CA GLN A 72 0.89 -7.36 -13.53
C GLN A 72 1.78 -6.37 -14.30
N LYS A 73 1.18 -5.52 -15.14
CA LYS A 73 1.88 -4.40 -15.80
C LYS A 73 1.45 -3.08 -15.16
N ARG A 74 2.40 -2.16 -14.94
CA ARG A 74 2.06 -0.81 -14.46
C ARG A 74 1.30 -0.03 -15.55
N GLY A 75 0.29 0.72 -15.13
CA GLY A 75 -0.52 1.58 -15.99
C GLY A 75 -1.79 0.91 -16.53
N TYR A 76 -2.54 1.66 -17.34
CA TYR A 76 -3.88 1.27 -17.80
C TYR A 76 -3.90 0.11 -18.82
N THR A 77 -2.74 -0.44 -19.19
CA THR A 77 -2.60 -1.47 -20.23
C THR A 77 -2.49 -2.90 -19.69
N SER A 78 -2.55 -3.11 -18.37
CA SER A 78 -2.44 -4.46 -17.81
C SER A 78 -3.57 -5.38 -18.29
N LEU A 79 -3.21 -6.62 -18.61
CA LEU A 79 -4.16 -7.67 -18.95
C LEU A 79 -4.68 -8.41 -17.72
N ASN A 80 -3.88 -8.40 -16.64
CA ASN A 80 -4.12 -9.12 -15.41
C ASN A 80 -4.19 -8.15 -14.22
N GLY A 81 -5.11 -8.41 -13.31
CA GLY A 81 -5.30 -7.70 -12.05
C GLY A 81 -5.56 -8.68 -10.90
N VAL A 82 -5.22 -8.26 -9.68
CA VAL A 82 -5.53 -8.97 -8.44
C VAL A 82 -6.14 -7.94 -7.50
N VAL A 83 -7.30 -8.27 -6.93
CA VAL A 83 -7.93 -7.48 -5.87
C VAL A 83 -7.79 -8.25 -4.58
N THR A 84 -7.37 -7.57 -3.52
CA THR A 84 -7.07 -8.17 -2.22
C THR A 84 -7.93 -7.51 -1.16
N VAL A 85 -8.46 -8.33 -0.25
CA VAL A 85 -9.11 -7.91 0.99
C VAL A 85 -8.34 -8.51 2.16
N THR A 86 -7.86 -7.63 3.05
CA THR A 86 -7.05 -7.99 4.22
C THR A 86 -7.74 -7.48 5.47
N SER A 87 -7.75 -8.27 6.55
CA SER A 87 -8.21 -7.79 7.85
C SER A 87 -7.36 -6.61 8.29
N THR A 88 -8.01 -5.53 8.74
CA THR A 88 -7.28 -4.41 9.35
C THR A 88 -6.81 -4.73 10.76
N ASP A 89 -7.38 -5.73 11.41
CA ASP A 89 -7.07 -6.12 12.79
C ASP A 89 -5.90 -7.11 12.82
N THR A 90 -5.99 -8.20 12.04
CA THR A 90 -4.93 -9.22 12.00
C THR A 90 -3.85 -8.94 10.97
N GLY A 91 -4.13 -8.09 9.97
CA GLY A 91 -3.24 -7.89 8.82
C GLY A 91 -3.14 -9.08 7.87
N LYS A 92 -3.93 -10.15 8.08
CA LYS A 92 -3.98 -11.34 7.21
C LYS A 92 -4.94 -11.14 6.04
N VAL A 93 -4.61 -11.77 4.91
CA VAL A 93 -5.46 -11.77 3.71
C VAL A 93 -6.67 -12.66 3.97
N ILE A 94 -7.86 -12.10 3.85
CA ILE A 94 -9.13 -12.83 4.03
C ILE A 94 -9.72 -13.25 2.67
N ASP A 95 -9.52 -12.47 1.61
CA ASP A 95 -10.03 -12.87 0.30
C ASP A 95 -9.27 -12.20 -0.85
N VAL A 96 -9.23 -12.85 -2.01
CA VAL A 96 -8.62 -12.34 -3.24
C VAL A 96 -9.44 -12.69 -4.48
N ASP A 97 -9.46 -11.80 -5.47
CA ASP A 97 -10.01 -12.08 -6.80
C ASP A 97 -8.99 -11.80 -7.89
N THR A 98 -8.73 -12.79 -8.73
CA THR A 98 -7.81 -12.69 -9.87
C THR A 98 -8.60 -12.45 -11.14
N LEU A 99 -8.28 -11.37 -11.86
CA LEU A 99 -9.01 -10.93 -13.04
C LEU A 99 -8.08 -10.89 -14.25
N SER A 100 -8.56 -11.39 -15.39
CA SER A 100 -7.87 -11.34 -16.67
C SER A 100 -8.83 -10.93 -17.78
N LYS A 101 -8.40 -9.94 -18.58
CA LYS A 101 -9.06 -9.58 -19.85
C LYS A 101 -8.43 -10.29 -21.05
N TYR A 102 -7.39 -11.07 -20.84
CA TYR A 102 -6.69 -11.77 -21.92
C TYR A 102 -7.49 -12.98 -22.38
N CYS A 103 -7.64 -13.10 -23.70
CA CYS A 103 -8.24 -14.25 -24.36
C CYS A 103 -7.25 -14.80 -25.39
N ALA A 104 -6.75 -16.03 -25.15
CA ALA A 104 -5.91 -16.73 -26.11
C ALA A 104 -6.73 -17.43 -27.23
N CYS A 105 -8.02 -17.67 -27.00
CA CYS A 105 -8.88 -18.49 -27.85
C CYS A 105 -9.85 -17.68 -28.73
N LYS A 106 -9.59 -16.38 -28.97
CA LYS A 106 -10.53 -15.49 -29.66
C LYS A 106 -10.93 -15.99 -31.06
N ASN A 107 -10.03 -16.74 -31.71
CA ASN A 107 -10.23 -17.29 -33.05
C ASN A 107 -10.39 -18.82 -33.05
N LEU A 108 -10.68 -19.44 -31.90
CA LEU A 108 -10.85 -20.89 -31.79
C LEU A 108 -12.34 -21.29 -31.77
N PRO A 109 -12.72 -22.44 -32.37
CA PRO A 109 -14.12 -22.86 -32.52
C PRO A 109 -14.90 -22.98 -31.19
N PHE A 110 -14.22 -23.26 -30.09
CA PHE A 110 -14.82 -23.44 -28.77
C PHE A 110 -14.53 -22.26 -27.82
N HIS A 111 -14.35 -21.05 -28.37
CA HIS A 111 -14.05 -19.83 -27.61
C HIS A 111 -14.96 -19.68 -26.39
N GLU A 112 -16.28 -19.82 -26.56
CA GLU A 112 -17.25 -19.59 -25.48
C GLU A 112 -17.09 -20.54 -24.29
N LYS A 113 -16.68 -21.79 -24.53
CA LYS A 113 -16.54 -22.82 -23.49
C LYS A 113 -15.15 -22.81 -22.84
N ASP A 114 -14.11 -22.55 -23.64
CA ASP A 114 -12.72 -22.71 -23.20
C ASP A 114 -12.03 -21.41 -22.79
N CYS A 115 -12.68 -20.26 -22.98
CA CYS A 115 -12.07 -18.98 -22.66
C CYS A 115 -11.79 -18.83 -21.16
N LYS A 116 -10.55 -18.48 -20.86
CA LYS A 116 -10.07 -18.21 -19.50
C LYS A 116 -10.19 -16.73 -19.11
N ARG A 117 -10.67 -15.90 -20.02
CA ARG A 117 -10.99 -14.49 -19.75
C ARG A 117 -12.18 -14.44 -18.79
N ASN A 118 -12.00 -13.82 -17.63
CA ASN A 118 -13.06 -13.68 -16.63
C ASN A 118 -13.44 -12.21 -16.34
N TYR A 119 -12.90 -11.28 -17.13
CA TYR A 119 -13.15 -9.85 -17.01
C TYR A 119 -13.23 -9.17 -18.39
N VAL A 120 -14.19 -8.25 -18.54
CA VAL A 120 -14.35 -7.40 -19.71
C VAL A 120 -14.44 -5.95 -19.23
N GLY A 121 -13.59 -5.07 -19.78
CA GLY A 121 -13.57 -3.66 -19.42
C GLY A 121 -12.15 -3.08 -19.30
N SER A 122 -12.05 -1.89 -18.71
CA SER A 122 -10.76 -1.22 -18.49
C SER A 122 -9.99 -1.88 -17.34
N SER A 123 -8.66 -1.78 -17.37
CA SER A 123 -7.81 -2.35 -16.30
C SER A 123 -8.09 -1.71 -14.95
N GLY A 124 -8.41 -0.41 -14.92
CA GLY A 124 -8.74 0.31 -13.69
C GLY A 124 -10.07 -0.13 -13.08
N ALA A 125 -11.03 -0.58 -13.88
CA ALA A 125 -12.31 -1.07 -13.38
C ALA A 125 -12.25 -2.53 -12.86
N MET A 126 -11.12 -3.23 -13.02
CA MET A 126 -10.93 -4.56 -12.42
C MET A 126 -11.03 -4.51 -10.90
N GLU A 127 -10.50 -3.45 -10.27
CA GLU A 127 -10.60 -3.25 -8.83
C GLU A 127 -12.06 -3.18 -8.37
N ILE A 128 -12.89 -2.46 -9.12
CA ILE A 128 -14.32 -2.29 -8.84
C ILE A 128 -15.06 -3.63 -8.91
N GLN A 129 -14.81 -4.41 -9.97
CA GLN A 129 -15.45 -5.72 -10.15
C GLN A 129 -14.98 -6.74 -9.11
N GLY A 130 -13.67 -6.81 -8.84
CA GLY A 130 -13.11 -7.74 -7.86
C GLY A 130 -13.56 -7.42 -6.44
N ALA A 131 -13.54 -6.15 -6.03
CA ALA A 131 -14.03 -5.73 -4.71
C ALA A 131 -15.52 -6.09 -4.55
N SER A 132 -16.33 -5.83 -5.59
CA SER A 132 -17.74 -6.21 -5.57
C SER A 132 -17.96 -7.72 -5.41
N LYS A 133 -17.21 -8.55 -6.13
CA LYS A 133 -17.32 -10.01 -6.05
C LYS A 133 -16.93 -10.54 -4.68
N ILE A 134 -15.83 -10.03 -4.12
CA ILE A 134 -15.35 -10.40 -2.79
C ILE A 134 -16.40 -10.07 -1.72
N PHE A 135 -16.95 -8.85 -1.74
CA PHE A 135 -17.97 -8.47 -0.77
C PHE A 135 -19.24 -9.30 -0.92
N GLN A 136 -19.67 -9.61 -2.15
CA GLN A 136 -20.86 -10.43 -2.41
C GLN A 136 -20.75 -11.86 -1.86
N ARG A 137 -19.55 -12.46 -1.89
CA ARG A 137 -19.34 -13.83 -1.39
C ARG A 137 -18.91 -13.90 0.08
N SER A 138 -18.68 -12.78 0.75
CA SER A 138 -18.20 -12.75 2.15
C SER A 138 -19.09 -13.54 3.12
N LEU A 139 -20.42 -13.41 3.00
CA LEU A 139 -21.38 -14.11 3.86
C LEU A 139 -21.37 -15.62 3.64
N SER A 140 -21.41 -16.07 2.37
CA SER A 140 -21.38 -17.51 2.07
C SER A 140 -20.02 -18.13 2.32
N LEU A 141 -18.94 -17.37 2.11
CA LEU A 141 -17.58 -17.85 2.26
C LEU A 141 -17.15 -17.87 3.73
N HIS A 142 -17.41 -16.83 4.51
CA HIS A 142 -16.86 -16.67 5.86
C HIS A 142 -17.91 -16.49 6.95
N ASN A 143 -19.20 -16.39 6.60
CA ASN A 143 -20.26 -15.98 7.54
C ASN A 143 -19.91 -14.66 8.25
N ALA A 144 -19.32 -13.72 7.50
CA ALA A 144 -18.85 -12.43 7.99
C ALA A 144 -19.27 -11.30 7.04
N ARG A 145 -19.42 -10.09 7.59
CA ARG A 145 -19.74 -8.87 6.84
C ARG A 145 -18.54 -7.94 6.88
N TYR A 146 -18.20 -7.36 5.74
CA TYR A 146 -17.17 -6.33 5.63
C TYR A 146 -17.79 -4.94 5.75
N ILE A 147 -18.08 -4.49 6.97
CA ILE A 147 -18.80 -3.23 7.19
C ILE A 147 -17.89 -2.00 7.18
N THR A 148 -16.58 -2.19 7.33
CA THR A 148 -15.63 -1.08 7.37
C THR A 148 -14.59 -1.25 6.27
N TYR A 149 -14.54 -0.28 5.35
CA TYR A 149 -13.69 -0.27 4.17
C TYR A 149 -12.53 0.71 4.37
N LEU A 150 -11.32 0.20 4.58
CA LEU A 150 -10.10 1.00 4.56
C LEU A 150 -9.54 1.05 3.13
N GLY A 151 -9.56 2.25 2.55
CA GLY A 151 -9.14 2.49 1.18
C GLY A 151 -8.28 3.72 0.98
N ASP A 152 -7.80 3.84 -0.25
CA ASP A 152 -7.29 5.09 -0.81
C ASP A 152 -8.45 6.07 -1.02
N GLY A 153 -8.13 7.37 -1.20
CA GLY A 153 -9.06 8.50 -1.28
C GLY A 153 -10.34 8.31 -2.11
N ASP A 154 -10.51 8.96 -3.27
CA ASP A 154 -11.72 8.75 -4.08
C ASP A 154 -11.67 7.34 -4.71
N CYS A 155 -12.33 6.40 -4.03
CA CYS A 155 -12.30 4.99 -4.33
C CYS A 155 -13.60 4.60 -5.03
N LYS A 156 -13.56 4.54 -6.38
CA LYS A 156 -14.69 4.06 -7.19
C LYS A 156 -15.14 2.65 -6.80
N ALA A 157 -14.23 1.83 -6.28
CA ALA A 157 -14.54 0.50 -5.79
C ALA A 157 -15.42 0.54 -4.52
N PHE A 158 -15.13 1.45 -3.58
CA PHE A 158 -16.00 1.69 -2.43
C PHE A 158 -17.40 2.14 -2.87
N ASP A 159 -17.49 3.10 -3.79
CA ASP A 159 -18.79 3.61 -4.25
C ASP A 159 -19.63 2.51 -4.89
N ALA A 160 -19.02 1.63 -5.68
CA ALA A 160 -19.70 0.48 -6.28
C ALA A 160 -20.16 -0.55 -5.23
N VAL A 161 -19.30 -0.88 -4.27
CA VAL A 161 -19.62 -1.78 -3.17
C VAL A 161 -20.76 -1.23 -2.31
N LYS A 162 -20.71 0.07 -1.97
CA LYS A 162 -21.76 0.76 -1.21
C LYS A 162 -23.08 0.79 -1.98
N LYS A 163 -23.05 1.11 -3.28
CA LYS A 163 -24.25 1.14 -4.14
C LYS A 163 -24.93 -0.23 -4.25
N LYS A 164 -24.15 -1.32 -4.21
CA LYS A 164 -24.71 -2.68 -4.23
C LYS A 164 -25.49 -3.07 -2.98
N ASN A 165 -25.34 -2.33 -1.87
CA ASN A 165 -26.04 -2.56 -0.61
C ASN A 165 -26.04 -4.03 -0.15
N ILE A 166 -24.88 -4.68 -0.23
CA ILE A 166 -24.74 -6.15 -0.14
C ILE A 166 -25.26 -6.70 1.20
N TYR A 167 -25.14 -5.94 2.28
CA TYR A 167 -25.54 -6.34 3.63
C TYR A 167 -26.86 -5.70 4.09
N GLY A 168 -27.57 -5.00 3.20
CA GLY A 168 -28.79 -4.25 3.53
C GLY A 168 -28.53 -2.98 4.35
N ASN A 169 -29.62 -2.24 4.60
CA ASN A 169 -29.57 -0.96 5.31
C ASN A 169 -29.19 -1.09 6.78
N GLU A 170 -29.31 -2.29 7.36
CA GLU A 170 -28.92 -2.60 8.74
C GLU A 170 -27.40 -2.55 8.94
N TYR A 171 -26.62 -2.87 7.91
CA TYR A 171 -25.16 -2.96 7.97
C TYR A 171 -24.52 -2.13 6.86
N PRO A 172 -24.65 -0.79 6.91
CA PRO A 172 -24.06 0.09 5.91
C PRO A 172 -22.53 0.00 5.95
N ILE A 173 -21.91 0.08 4.77
CA ILE A 173 -20.46 0.01 4.66
C ILE A 173 -19.87 1.40 4.85
N GLU A 174 -19.11 1.56 5.93
CA GLU A 174 -18.41 2.79 6.29
C GLU A 174 -17.02 2.86 5.66
N LYS A 175 -16.59 4.06 5.30
CA LYS A 175 -15.28 4.29 4.68
C LYS A 175 -14.30 4.91 5.66
N LEU A 176 -13.16 4.25 5.81
CA LEU A 176 -11.98 4.75 6.49
C LEU A 176 -10.91 5.17 5.48
N GLU A 177 -10.05 6.08 5.92
CA GLU A 177 -8.96 6.62 5.10
C GLU A 177 -7.61 6.09 5.59
N CYS A 178 -6.79 5.60 4.66
CA CYS A 178 -5.42 5.23 4.95
C CYS A 178 -4.58 6.46 5.30
N ILE A 179 -3.95 6.44 6.49
CA ILE A 179 -3.16 7.58 6.97
C ILE A 179 -2.00 7.90 6.02
N SER A 180 -1.37 6.87 5.44
CA SER A 180 -0.30 7.07 4.46
C SER A 180 -0.80 7.77 3.20
N HIS A 181 -2.04 7.52 2.77
CA HIS A 181 -2.65 8.18 1.62
C HIS A 181 -3.07 9.61 1.93
N VAL A 182 -3.70 9.85 3.09
CA VAL A 182 -4.03 11.20 3.58
C VAL A 182 -2.76 12.05 3.73
N MET A 183 -1.68 11.45 4.24
CA MET A 183 -0.36 12.08 4.28
C MET A 183 0.14 12.46 2.88
N LYS A 184 0.16 11.52 1.92
CA LYS A 184 0.56 11.81 0.52
C LYS A 184 -0.30 12.92 -0.11
N ARG A 185 -1.60 13.00 0.23
CA ARG A 185 -2.53 14.03 -0.26
C ARG A 185 -2.04 15.45 0.05
N MET A 186 -1.51 15.70 1.25
CA MET A 186 -0.90 16.98 1.63
C MET A 186 0.20 17.38 0.65
N GLY A 187 1.18 16.50 0.43
CA GLY A 187 2.29 16.78 -0.47
C GLY A 187 1.84 16.96 -1.92
N THR A 188 0.87 16.17 -2.39
CA THR A 188 0.32 16.31 -3.76
C THR A 188 -0.38 17.65 -3.95
N ARG A 189 -1.21 18.09 -3.00
CA ARG A 189 -1.92 19.38 -3.09
C ARG A 189 -0.94 20.56 -3.04
N LEU A 190 0.07 20.51 -2.20
CA LEU A 190 1.11 21.55 -2.14
C LEU A 190 1.94 21.62 -3.44
N ARG A 191 2.28 20.47 -4.04
CA ARG A 191 2.96 20.45 -5.35
C ARG A 191 2.07 20.99 -6.47
N ARG A 192 0.77 20.67 -6.45
CA ARG A 192 -0.20 21.22 -7.41
C ARG A 192 -0.34 22.73 -7.26
N LEU A 193 -0.48 23.23 -6.04
CA LEU A 193 -0.50 24.68 -5.74
C LEU A 193 0.76 25.35 -6.28
N LYS A 194 1.93 24.76 -6.01
CA LYS A 194 3.21 25.23 -6.53
C LYS A 194 3.29 25.28 -8.06
N ALA A 195 2.71 24.29 -8.73
CA ALA A 195 2.65 24.26 -10.18
C ALA A 195 1.67 25.31 -10.74
N GLN A 196 0.51 25.48 -10.10
CA GLN A 196 -0.51 26.45 -10.50
C GLN A 196 -0.02 27.90 -10.37
N LEU A 197 0.69 28.21 -9.29
CA LEU A 197 1.21 29.57 -9.02
C LEU A 197 2.64 29.77 -9.57
N LYS A 198 3.06 28.95 -10.53
CA LYS A 198 4.39 29.05 -11.13
C LYS A 198 4.49 30.35 -11.95
N GLY A 199 5.51 31.16 -11.67
CA GLY A 199 5.74 32.44 -12.36
C GLY A 199 4.89 33.60 -11.86
N GLN A 200 3.90 33.35 -11.00
CA GLN A 200 3.11 34.41 -10.38
C GLN A 200 3.87 35.05 -9.23
N ILE A 201 3.87 36.37 -9.22
CA ILE A 201 4.43 37.20 -8.17
C ILE A 201 3.37 37.32 -7.06
N LEU A 202 3.67 36.83 -5.87
CA LEU A 202 2.85 37.12 -4.68
C LEU A 202 3.11 38.56 -4.21
N SER A 203 2.27 39.08 -3.33
CA SER A 203 2.26 40.47 -2.80
C SER A 203 3.61 41.08 -2.40
N VAL A 204 4.66 40.27 -2.23
CA VAL A 204 6.04 40.69 -1.89
C VAL A 204 7.01 40.49 -3.07
N ALA A 205 6.62 40.89 -4.29
CA ALA A 205 7.47 40.89 -5.50
C ALA A 205 8.24 39.56 -5.79
N LYS A 206 7.76 38.43 -5.24
CA LYS A 206 8.49 37.15 -5.25
C LYS A 206 7.52 35.98 -5.38
N CYS A 207 7.95 34.98 -6.17
CA CYS A 207 7.17 33.78 -6.48
C CYS A 207 6.94 32.87 -5.27
N LEU A 208 5.93 32.00 -5.31
CA LEU A 208 5.65 31.02 -4.24
C LEU A 208 6.83 30.07 -3.94
N SER A 209 7.64 29.76 -4.97
CA SER A 209 8.81 28.88 -4.86
C SER A 209 10.14 29.65 -4.88
N GLY A 210 11.20 29.06 -4.36
CA GLY A 210 12.53 29.67 -4.26
C GLY A 210 13.27 29.30 -2.98
N LYS A 211 14.50 29.79 -2.82
CA LYS A 211 15.28 29.59 -1.58
C LYS A 211 14.50 30.16 -0.39
N ASN A 212 14.42 29.39 0.70
CA ASN A 212 13.65 29.73 1.91
C ASN A 212 12.13 29.94 1.68
N ARG A 213 11.56 29.28 0.68
CA ARG A 213 10.11 29.30 0.39
C ARG A 213 9.57 27.86 0.24
N LEU A 214 8.46 27.67 -0.48
CA LEU A 214 7.86 26.36 -0.71
C LEU A 214 8.70 25.53 -1.71
N THR A 215 9.77 24.92 -1.21
CA THR A 215 10.65 24.02 -1.97
C THR A 215 10.11 22.58 -1.96
N GLU A 216 10.61 21.71 -2.84
CA GLU A 216 10.25 20.27 -2.79
C GLU A 216 10.62 19.62 -1.45
N HIS A 217 11.78 20.02 -0.88
CA HIS A 217 12.20 19.53 0.42
C HIS A 217 11.25 19.98 1.52
N GLU A 218 10.80 21.23 1.47
CA GLU A 218 9.85 21.76 2.44
C GLU A 218 8.49 21.05 2.33
N ILE A 219 8.02 20.79 1.11
CA ILE A 219 6.79 20.00 0.91
C ILE A 219 6.92 18.59 1.49
N ASP A 220 8.07 17.92 1.35
CA ASP A 220 8.29 16.61 1.96
C ASP A 220 8.28 16.68 3.50
N ASN A 221 8.85 17.74 4.07
CA ASN A 221 8.85 17.97 5.52
C ASN A 221 7.43 18.18 6.02
N LEU A 222 6.66 19.08 5.40
CA LEU A 222 5.25 19.33 5.72
C LEU A 222 4.40 18.07 5.61
N GLN A 223 4.57 17.30 4.53
CA GLN A 223 3.93 16.00 4.36
C GLN A 223 4.27 15.05 5.52
N SER A 224 5.54 14.98 5.92
CA SER A 224 6.00 14.10 7.02
C SER A 224 5.48 14.55 8.39
N TYR A 225 5.46 15.86 8.65
CA TYR A 225 4.92 16.44 9.89
C TYR A 225 3.42 16.19 9.99
N TYR A 226 2.68 16.43 8.91
CA TYR A 226 1.25 16.18 8.85
C TYR A 226 0.91 14.72 9.13
N GLY A 227 1.62 13.77 8.50
CA GLY A 227 1.44 12.35 8.82
C GLY A 227 1.83 11.98 10.25
N SER A 228 2.76 12.70 10.88
CA SER A 228 3.13 12.49 12.28
C SER A 228 2.08 13.05 13.24
N ALA A 229 1.50 14.21 12.92
CA ALA A 229 0.42 14.83 13.69
C ALA A 229 -0.80 13.91 13.78
N ILE A 230 -1.20 13.28 12.67
CA ILE A 230 -2.31 12.31 12.66
C ILE A 230 -1.96 11.08 13.50
N ARG A 231 -0.83 10.42 13.24
CA ARG A 231 -0.48 9.16 13.94
C ARG A 231 -0.33 9.32 15.45
N ARG A 232 0.23 10.45 15.90
CA ARG A 232 0.45 10.71 17.34
C ARG A 232 -0.82 11.10 18.08
N ASN A 233 -1.87 11.50 17.36
CA ASN A 233 -3.11 12.01 17.96
C ASN A 233 -4.34 11.24 17.46
N HIS A 234 -4.18 10.01 16.98
CA HIS A 234 -5.25 9.23 16.34
C HIS A 234 -6.42 8.92 17.28
N SER A 235 -6.28 9.10 18.59
CA SER A 235 -7.38 8.97 19.56
C SER A 235 -8.34 10.16 19.60
N SER A 236 -8.00 11.32 19.01
CA SER A 236 -8.84 12.52 19.10
C SER A 236 -8.76 13.40 17.85
N VAL A 237 -9.92 13.67 17.24
CA VAL A 237 -10.05 14.61 16.12
C VAL A 237 -9.60 16.01 16.51
N GLN A 238 -9.93 16.46 17.72
CA GLN A 238 -9.53 17.78 18.21
C GLN A 238 -8.00 17.88 18.33
N ASN A 239 -7.36 16.87 18.92
CA ASN A 239 -5.91 16.85 19.08
C ASN A 239 -5.21 16.76 17.71
N MET A 240 -5.76 15.98 16.76
CA MET A 240 -5.28 15.98 15.37
C MET A 240 -5.35 17.36 14.74
N ARG A 241 -6.48 18.06 14.87
CA ARG A 241 -6.66 19.42 14.32
C ARG A 241 -5.65 20.38 14.90
N GLN A 242 -5.51 20.41 16.24
CA GLN A 242 -4.56 21.29 16.91
C GLN A 242 -3.12 21.00 16.46
N ALA A 243 -2.72 19.72 16.40
CA ALA A 243 -1.39 19.34 15.95
C ALA A 243 -1.13 19.70 14.48
N ILE A 244 -2.13 19.58 13.60
CA ILE A 244 -2.02 19.99 12.19
C ILE A 244 -1.86 21.51 12.08
N TRP A 245 -2.66 22.29 12.83
CA TRP A 245 -2.55 23.75 12.84
C TRP A 245 -1.28 24.25 13.51
N ALA A 246 -0.73 23.52 14.49
CA ALA A 246 0.59 23.82 15.05
C ALA A 246 1.68 23.79 13.98
N ILE A 247 1.61 22.87 12.99
CA ILE A 247 2.56 22.85 11.85
C ILE A 247 2.46 24.13 11.03
N PHE A 248 1.23 24.57 10.75
CA PHE A 248 0.98 25.81 10.00
C PHE A 248 1.54 27.03 10.74
N LEU A 249 1.21 27.16 12.02
CA LEU A 249 1.69 28.25 12.88
C LEU A 249 3.21 28.26 13.03
N HIS A 250 3.85 27.09 13.13
CA HIS A 250 5.31 26.99 13.15
C HIS A 250 5.97 27.59 11.90
N LYS A 251 5.30 27.55 10.74
CA LYS A 251 5.83 28.15 9.51
C LYS A 251 5.60 29.65 9.43
N LEU A 252 4.63 30.18 10.17
CA LEU A 252 4.39 31.62 10.32
C LEU A 252 5.22 32.25 11.44
N SER A 253 5.65 31.45 12.43
CA SER A 253 6.32 31.90 13.65
C SER A 253 7.66 32.58 13.36
N THR A 254 7.90 33.72 14.03
CA THR A 254 9.15 34.48 13.97
C THR A 254 9.59 34.87 15.39
N ASP A 255 10.83 35.34 15.54
CA ASP A 255 11.31 35.83 16.84
C ASP A 255 10.49 37.02 17.36
N VAL A 256 9.97 37.86 16.46
CA VAL A 256 9.12 39.01 16.82
C VAL A 256 7.68 38.58 17.12
N TYR A 257 7.16 37.61 16.37
CA TYR A 257 5.79 37.12 16.50
C TYR A 257 5.80 35.59 16.65
N PRO A 258 6.06 35.06 17.86
CA PRO A 258 6.08 33.62 18.12
C PRO A 258 4.66 33.04 18.10
N GLN A 259 4.43 31.99 17.31
CA GLN A 259 3.12 31.37 17.08
C GLN A 259 3.14 29.90 17.51
N HIS A 260 3.13 29.67 18.83
CA HIS A 260 3.24 28.32 19.43
C HIS A 260 2.05 27.92 20.33
N GLY A 261 0.89 28.59 20.19
CA GLY A 261 -0.28 28.38 21.06
C GLY A 261 -0.88 26.97 21.02
N PHE A 262 -0.74 26.23 19.92
CA PHE A 262 -1.22 24.84 19.80
C PHE A 262 -0.15 23.78 20.14
N CYS A 263 1.00 24.21 20.65
CA CYS A 263 2.06 23.27 21.05
C CYS A 263 1.85 22.82 22.50
N PRO A 264 2.16 21.56 22.82
CA PRO A 264 2.22 21.12 24.22
C PRO A 264 3.19 22.00 25.01
N ILE A 265 2.84 22.29 26.26
CA ILE A 265 3.66 23.06 27.19
C ILE A 265 4.63 22.11 27.91
N GLY A 266 5.75 22.63 28.41
CA GLY A 266 6.70 21.88 29.25
C GLY A 266 7.93 21.37 28.52
N GLU A 267 8.88 20.84 29.28
CA GLU A 267 10.20 20.38 28.80
C GLU A 267 10.12 19.15 27.88
N ASP A 268 9.04 18.37 28.00
CA ASP A 268 8.76 17.22 27.15
C ASP A 268 8.09 17.59 25.81
N SER A 269 7.79 18.87 25.61
CA SER A 269 7.15 19.34 24.38
C SER A 269 7.99 19.04 23.14
N TRP A 270 7.41 18.46 22.10
CA TRP A 270 8.15 18.32 20.83
C TRP A 270 8.49 19.68 20.18
N CYS A 271 7.90 20.78 20.65
CA CYS A 271 8.17 22.13 20.18
C CYS A 271 9.39 22.73 20.89
N GLY A 272 10.44 23.05 20.13
CA GLY A 272 11.67 23.62 20.68
C GLY A 272 11.47 24.97 21.39
N PHE A 273 10.51 25.79 20.92
CA PHE A 273 10.16 27.05 21.60
C PHE A 273 9.55 26.80 22.98
N LYS A 274 8.57 25.88 23.08
CA LYS A 274 7.93 25.55 24.37
C LYS A 274 8.88 24.87 25.35
N LYS A 275 9.84 24.07 24.86
CA LYS A 275 10.93 23.56 25.71
C LYS A 275 11.81 24.68 26.26
N ALA A 276 12.18 25.64 25.40
CA ALA A 276 13.04 26.75 25.79
C ALA A 276 12.32 27.67 26.79
N GLU A 277 11.04 27.97 26.55
CA GLU A 277 10.17 28.72 27.47
C GLU A 277 10.09 28.04 28.84
N ALA A 278 9.84 26.72 28.89
CA ALA A 278 9.77 25.97 30.15
C ALA A 278 11.10 25.91 30.91
N SER A 279 12.23 25.86 30.19
CA SER A 279 13.57 25.77 30.77
C SER A 279 14.29 27.12 30.92
N GLY A 280 13.59 28.24 30.69
CA GLY A 280 14.16 29.59 30.75
C GLY A 280 15.25 29.89 29.72
N LYS A 281 15.36 29.11 28.64
CA LYS A 281 16.37 29.25 27.59
C LYS A 281 15.87 30.14 26.45
N SER A 282 16.80 30.81 25.76
CA SER A 282 16.48 31.54 24.54
C SER A 282 16.23 30.59 23.37
N TYR A 283 15.27 30.93 22.50
CA TYR A 283 14.97 30.19 21.28
C TYR A 283 15.04 31.12 20.08
N LYS A 284 15.71 30.66 19.02
CA LYS A 284 15.77 31.37 17.74
C LYS A 284 14.99 30.60 16.69
N HIS A 285 13.98 31.25 16.10
CA HIS A 285 13.16 30.66 15.06
C HIS A 285 13.97 30.40 13.80
N LYS A 286 13.77 29.20 13.24
CA LYS A 286 14.42 28.75 12.01
C LYS A 286 13.35 28.15 11.10
N ASN A 287 13.55 28.28 9.79
CA ASN A 287 12.70 27.66 8.76
C ASN A 287 11.26 28.21 8.71
N SER A 288 11.04 29.46 9.12
CA SER A 288 9.83 30.19 8.82
C SER A 288 9.71 30.45 7.32
N LEU A 289 8.47 30.60 6.85
CA LEU A 289 8.15 30.91 5.47
C LEU A 289 7.57 32.32 5.40
N PRO A 290 7.74 33.04 4.27
CA PRO A 290 7.09 34.34 4.09
C PRO A 290 5.57 34.24 4.26
N VAL A 291 4.96 35.25 4.88
CA VAL A 291 3.50 35.30 5.17
C VAL A 291 2.67 34.92 3.94
N ALA A 292 2.93 35.55 2.79
CA ALA A 292 2.22 35.27 1.54
C ALA A 292 2.30 33.80 1.07
N VAL A 293 3.39 33.08 1.38
CA VAL A 293 3.53 31.64 1.08
C VAL A 293 2.66 30.82 2.02
N VAL A 294 2.65 31.16 3.31
CA VAL A 294 1.86 30.47 4.33
C VAL A 294 0.36 30.69 4.10
N GLU A 295 -0.04 31.91 3.78
CA GLU A 295 -1.43 32.25 3.41
C GLU A 295 -1.90 31.46 2.19
N ALA A 296 -1.08 31.35 1.14
CA ALA A 296 -1.41 30.54 -0.04
C ALA A 296 -1.62 29.04 0.30
N MET A 297 -0.98 28.53 1.37
CA MET A 297 -1.15 27.16 1.84
C MET A 297 -2.38 26.96 2.74
N CYS A 298 -2.94 28.03 3.30
CA CYS A 298 -4.03 27.98 4.28
C CYS A 298 -5.25 27.17 3.82
N PRO A 299 -5.76 27.32 2.57
CA PRO A 299 -6.89 26.51 2.10
C PRO A 299 -6.62 24.99 2.17
N ILE A 300 -5.40 24.57 1.86
CA ILE A 300 -5.02 23.15 1.92
C ILE A 300 -5.02 22.64 3.38
N PHE A 301 -4.50 23.43 4.32
CA PHE A 301 -4.51 23.08 5.74
C PHE A 301 -5.91 23.04 6.32
N ARG A 302 -6.78 23.99 5.92
CA ARG A 302 -8.18 24.02 6.33
C ARG A 302 -8.91 22.77 5.88
N ASP A 303 -8.80 22.42 4.60
CA ASP A 303 -9.46 21.23 4.04
C ASP A 303 -8.92 19.93 4.65
N LEU A 304 -7.60 19.82 4.79
CA LEU A 304 -6.96 18.60 5.32
C LEU A 304 -7.01 18.49 6.85
N SER A 305 -7.51 19.52 7.54
CA SER A 305 -7.86 19.44 8.96
C SER A 305 -9.36 19.27 9.20
N HIS A 306 -10.18 19.12 8.15
CA HIS A 306 -11.64 18.99 8.30
C HIS A 306 -12.03 17.80 9.19
N PRO A 307 -12.96 17.95 10.16
CA PRO A 307 -13.30 16.88 11.10
C PRO A 307 -13.75 15.59 10.40
N ASP A 308 -14.52 15.69 9.30
CA ASP A 308 -15.01 14.51 8.57
C ASP A 308 -13.89 13.69 7.91
N LEU A 309 -12.79 14.34 7.52
CA LEU A 309 -11.61 13.62 7.04
C LEU A 309 -10.89 12.95 8.22
N LEU A 310 -10.70 13.67 9.32
CA LEU A 310 -9.92 13.20 10.46
C LEU A 310 -10.62 12.10 11.26
N LYS A 311 -11.96 12.10 11.34
CA LYS A 311 -12.76 10.99 11.90
C LYS A 311 -12.42 9.66 11.21
N LYS A 312 -12.21 9.68 9.89
CA LYS A 312 -11.83 8.51 9.09
C LYS A 312 -10.38 8.05 9.29
N CYS A 313 -9.60 8.75 10.12
CA CYS A 313 -8.22 8.42 10.46
C CYS A 313 -8.03 8.03 11.93
N LEU A 314 -9.09 8.01 12.75
CA LEU A 314 -9.01 7.67 14.18
C LEU A 314 -8.42 6.27 14.44
N HIS A 315 -8.63 5.34 13.51
CA HIS A 315 -8.13 3.97 13.59
C HIS A 315 -6.59 3.85 13.58
N GLY A 316 -5.84 4.85 13.11
CA GLY A 316 -4.36 4.76 13.13
C GLY A 316 -3.73 3.87 12.05
N LYS A 317 -4.52 3.18 11.23
CA LYS A 317 -4.09 2.09 10.33
C LYS A 317 -3.71 2.56 8.91
N THR A 318 -3.10 1.65 8.16
CA THR A 318 -2.61 1.85 6.79
C THR A 318 -2.85 0.60 5.94
N GLN A 319 -2.78 0.72 4.61
CA GLN A 319 -2.82 -0.44 3.70
C GLN A 319 -1.45 -1.08 3.47
N ASN A 320 -0.47 -0.84 4.35
CA ASN A 320 0.85 -1.49 4.25
C ASN A 320 0.77 -3.02 4.18
N PRO A 321 -0.17 -3.73 4.85
CA PRO A 321 -0.35 -5.16 4.66
C PRO A 321 -0.63 -5.55 3.20
N ASN A 322 -1.49 -4.80 2.49
CA ASN A 322 -1.77 -5.04 1.07
C ASN A 322 -0.52 -4.80 0.21
N GLU A 323 0.21 -3.70 0.45
CA GLU A 323 1.48 -3.44 -0.25
C GLU A 323 2.50 -4.56 -0.01
N SER A 324 2.58 -5.08 1.22
CA SER A 324 3.44 -6.20 1.59
C SER A 324 3.04 -7.49 0.87
N PHE A 325 1.76 -7.84 0.90
CA PHE A 325 1.20 -9.00 0.20
C PHE A 325 1.42 -8.91 -1.31
N HIS A 326 1.18 -7.75 -1.92
CA HIS A 326 1.43 -7.53 -3.34
C HIS A 326 2.90 -7.80 -3.71
N ASN A 327 3.86 -7.44 -2.86
CA ASN A 327 5.27 -7.79 -3.10
C ASN A 327 5.49 -9.31 -3.09
N VAL A 328 4.79 -10.05 -2.22
CA VAL A 328 4.82 -11.52 -2.18
C VAL A 328 4.25 -12.10 -3.48
N VAL A 329 3.08 -11.64 -3.94
CA VAL A 329 2.47 -12.07 -5.22
C VAL A 329 3.45 -11.88 -6.37
N TRP A 330 4.01 -10.68 -6.50
CA TRP A 330 4.88 -10.33 -7.62
C TRP A 330 6.29 -10.93 -7.52
N SER A 331 6.67 -11.49 -6.36
CA SER A 331 7.86 -12.32 -6.26
C SER A 331 7.63 -13.76 -6.78
N ARG A 332 6.38 -14.26 -6.78
CA ARG A 332 6.01 -15.55 -7.41
C ARG A 332 5.76 -15.38 -8.90
N VAL A 333 5.15 -14.27 -9.28
CA VAL A 333 4.76 -13.95 -10.66
C VAL A 333 5.44 -12.65 -11.08
N PRO A 334 6.70 -12.68 -11.53
CA PRO A 334 7.42 -11.46 -11.88
C PRO A 334 6.68 -10.62 -12.93
N LYS A 335 6.61 -9.30 -12.69
CA LYS A 335 5.94 -8.35 -13.60
C LYS A 335 6.58 -8.24 -15.00
N ALA A 336 7.81 -8.72 -15.15
CA ALA A 336 8.55 -8.69 -16.41
C ALA A 336 8.02 -9.67 -17.46
N THR A 337 7.32 -10.73 -17.03
CA THR A 337 6.85 -11.80 -17.91
C THR A 337 5.35 -11.93 -17.79
N PHE A 338 4.64 -11.86 -18.92
CA PHE A 338 3.20 -12.10 -18.96
C PHE A 338 2.89 -13.56 -18.61
N VAL A 339 1.78 -13.78 -17.88
CA VAL A 339 1.30 -15.13 -17.58
C VAL A 339 -0.20 -15.24 -17.80
N GLN A 340 -0.69 -16.43 -18.11
CA GLN A 340 -2.13 -16.72 -18.16
C GLN A 340 -2.75 -16.77 -16.76
N ILE A 341 -4.08 -16.67 -16.68
CA ILE A 341 -4.80 -16.50 -15.41
C ILE A 341 -4.57 -17.67 -14.44
N GLU A 342 -4.38 -18.89 -14.93
CA GLU A 342 -4.12 -20.06 -14.09
C GLU A 342 -2.77 -19.94 -13.37
N THR A 343 -1.75 -19.44 -14.07
CA THR A 343 -0.43 -19.22 -13.48
C THR A 343 -0.46 -18.03 -12.51
N LEU A 344 -1.23 -16.99 -12.83
CA LEU A 344 -1.48 -15.89 -11.91
C LEU A 344 -2.18 -16.39 -10.64
N SER A 345 -3.25 -17.16 -10.79
CA SER A 345 -4.05 -17.73 -9.69
C SER A 345 -3.19 -18.62 -8.80
N LEU A 346 -2.38 -19.50 -9.39
CA LEU A 346 -1.44 -20.34 -8.63
C LEU A 346 -0.46 -19.49 -7.80
N GLY A 347 0.12 -18.45 -8.40
CA GLY A 347 1.06 -17.56 -7.71
C GLY A 347 0.39 -16.73 -6.61
N VAL A 348 -0.87 -16.33 -6.80
CA VAL A 348 -1.67 -15.63 -5.81
C VAL A 348 -2.04 -16.56 -4.65
N TYR A 349 -2.52 -17.78 -4.92
CA TYR A 349 -2.81 -18.76 -3.87
C TYR A 349 -1.55 -19.10 -3.06
N ASP A 350 -0.40 -19.34 -3.72
CA ASP A 350 0.88 -19.52 -3.02
C ASP A 350 1.26 -18.32 -2.16
N ALA A 351 1.05 -17.11 -2.67
CA ALA A 351 1.30 -15.90 -1.91
C ALA A 351 0.40 -15.79 -0.68
N VAL A 352 -0.90 -16.10 -0.78
CA VAL A 352 -1.88 -15.96 0.32
C VAL A 352 -1.50 -16.86 1.49
N TYR A 353 -1.40 -18.18 1.27
CA TYR A 353 -1.07 -19.08 2.37
C TYR A 353 0.36 -18.86 2.90
N SER A 354 1.30 -18.45 2.04
CA SER A 354 2.66 -18.15 2.50
C SER A 354 2.67 -16.90 3.36
N PHE A 355 1.84 -15.90 3.03
CA PHE A 355 1.74 -14.64 3.75
C PHE A 355 1.06 -14.84 5.10
N ASN A 356 -0.12 -15.46 5.10
CA ASN A 356 -0.93 -15.70 6.30
C ASN A 356 -0.29 -16.69 7.26
N ASP A 357 0.18 -17.84 6.75
CA ASP A 357 0.50 -19.01 7.58
C ASP A 357 2.01 -19.36 7.56
N GLY A 358 2.80 -18.64 6.77
CA GLY A 358 4.23 -18.94 6.59
C GLY A 358 4.51 -19.98 5.52
N ASN A 359 5.79 -20.18 5.20
CA ASN A 359 6.28 -21.16 4.24
C ASN A 359 5.96 -22.59 4.66
N VAL A 360 5.74 -22.87 5.95
CA VAL A 360 5.27 -24.19 6.43
C VAL A 360 3.99 -24.66 5.74
N SER A 361 3.12 -23.76 5.28
CA SER A 361 1.91 -24.10 4.51
C SER A 361 2.22 -24.75 3.15
N LYS A 362 3.43 -24.58 2.61
CA LYS A 362 3.87 -25.28 1.38
C LYS A 362 3.96 -26.79 1.61
N LEU A 363 4.18 -27.24 2.84
CA LEU A 363 4.14 -28.65 3.21
C LEU A 363 2.72 -29.22 3.05
N LYS A 364 1.69 -28.46 3.46
CA LYS A 364 0.29 -28.84 3.23
C LYS A 364 -0.02 -28.97 1.73
N MET A 365 0.55 -28.08 0.91
CA MET A 365 0.40 -28.16 -0.55
C MET A 365 1.00 -29.45 -1.13
N LEU A 366 2.17 -29.87 -0.65
CA LEU A 366 2.77 -31.16 -1.03
C LEU A 366 1.88 -32.33 -0.62
N GLN A 367 1.35 -32.32 0.62
CA GLN A 367 0.43 -33.35 1.10
C GLN A 367 -0.85 -33.43 0.26
N LYS A 368 -1.47 -32.28 -0.10
CA LYS A 368 -2.63 -32.24 -1.01
C LYS A 368 -2.31 -32.74 -2.43
N MET A 369 -1.04 -32.73 -2.82
CA MET A 369 -0.57 -33.34 -4.07
C MET A 369 -0.32 -34.85 -3.95
N GLY A 370 -0.37 -35.42 -2.74
CA GLY A 370 -0.01 -36.81 -2.45
C GLY A 370 1.49 -37.02 -2.25
N VAL A 371 2.22 -35.98 -1.84
CA VAL A 371 3.66 -36.02 -1.58
C VAL A 371 3.90 -35.78 -0.09
N GLU A 372 4.42 -36.80 0.59
CA GLU A 372 4.78 -36.70 1.99
C GLU A 372 6.04 -35.81 2.15
N PRO A 373 5.99 -34.71 2.91
CA PRO A 373 7.16 -33.86 3.09
C PRO A 373 8.24 -34.55 3.93
N GLY A 374 9.43 -34.74 3.36
CA GLY A 374 10.58 -35.25 4.12
C GLY A 374 11.12 -34.26 5.15
N GLU A 375 11.90 -34.76 6.11
CA GLU A 375 12.45 -33.99 7.25
C GLU A 375 13.18 -32.71 6.82
N PHE A 376 14.04 -32.80 5.80
CA PHE A 376 14.78 -31.64 5.28
C PHE A 376 13.85 -30.55 4.73
N SER A 377 12.72 -30.93 4.12
CA SER A 377 11.72 -29.97 3.64
C SER A 377 11.04 -29.26 4.81
N VAL A 378 10.65 -30.02 5.83
CA VAL A 378 10.02 -29.48 7.04
C VAL A 378 10.95 -28.49 7.74
N SER A 379 12.20 -28.90 7.97
CA SER A 379 13.23 -28.07 8.62
C SER A 379 13.53 -26.80 7.82
N ALA A 380 13.66 -26.91 6.49
CA ALA A 380 13.88 -25.75 5.62
C ALA A 380 12.73 -24.75 5.67
N MET A 381 11.46 -25.21 5.60
CA MET A 381 10.32 -24.30 5.66
C MET A 381 10.24 -23.56 7.01
N LYS A 382 10.47 -24.27 8.12
CA LYS A 382 10.52 -23.67 9.46
C LYS A 382 11.65 -22.63 9.59
N LEU A 383 12.83 -22.92 9.05
CA LEU A 383 13.96 -21.99 9.06
C LEU A 383 13.64 -20.71 8.28
N LEU A 384 13.09 -20.84 7.07
CA LEU A 384 12.68 -19.69 6.26
C LEU A 384 11.65 -18.81 6.96
N ASP A 385 10.72 -19.41 7.72
CA ASP A 385 9.75 -18.65 8.52
C ASP A 385 10.39 -17.93 9.70
N ARG A 386 11.33 -18.57 10.41
CA ARG A 386 12.13 -17.88 11.45
C ARG A 386 12.89 -16.70 10.88
N GLU A 387 13.58 -16.88 9.75
CA GLU A 387 14.29 -15.79 9.08
C GLU A 387 13.36 -14.65 8.66
N ARG A 388 12.17 -14.98 8.14
CA ARG A 388 11.16 -13.99 7.75
C ARG A 388 10.74 -13.14 8.95
N LEU A 389 10.50 -13.76 10.10
CA LEU A 389 10.16 -13.05 11.34
C LEU A 389 11.32 -12.16 11.82
N MET A 390 12.55 -12.67 11.80
CA MET A 390 13.73 -11.88 12.17
C MET A 390 13.94 -10.67 11.25
N LYS A 391 13.75 -10.85 9.93
CA LYS A 391 13.80 -9.76 8.94
C LYS A 391 12.70 -8.72 9.20
N ALA A 392 11.49 -9.15 9.58
CA ALA A 392 10.40 -8.25 9.94
C ALA A 392 10.74 -7.45 11.21
N ILE A 393 11.17 -8.10 12.30
CA ILE A 393 11.60 -7.45 13.55
C ILE A 393 12.71 -6.43 13.27
N TYR A 394 13.73 -6.82 12.49
CA TYR A 394 14.80 -5.92 12.10
C TYR A 394 14.28 -4.72 11.28
N ALA A 395 13.35 -4.92 10.35
CA ALA A 395 12.74 -3.83 9.59
C ALA A 395 11.97 -2.83 10.47
N PHE A 396 11.39 -3.28 11.59
CA PHE A 396 10.73 -2.41 12.57
C PHE A 396 11.71 -1.68 13.50
N SER A 397 12.96 -2.13 13.60
CA SER A 397 13.99 -1.49 14.42
C SER A 397 14.28 -0.03 14.00
N GLY A 398 14.61 0.82 14.98
CA GLY A 398 14.97 2.22 14.72
C GLY A 398 16.18 2.36 13.79
N ARG A 399 17.15 1.46 13.91
CA ARG A 399 18.36 1.41 13.07
C ARG A 399 18.00 1.17 11.60
N SER A 400 17.16 0.18 11.30
CA SER A 400 16.73 -0.11 9.93
C SER A 400 15.93 1.04 9.32
N LYS A 401 14.99 1.62 10.10
CA LYS A 401 14.22 2.81 9.67
C LYS A 401 15.12 3.98 9.29
N LYS A 402 16.20 4.23 10.05
CA LYS A 402 17.20 5.27 9.75
C LYS A 402 17.96 4.97 8.45
N ILE A 403 18.45 3.75 8.29
CA ILE A 403 19.16 3.31 7.07
C ILE A 403 18.26 3.45 5.82
N ILE A 404 17.00 3.02 5.90
CA ILE A 404 16.04 3.14 4.79
C ILE A 404 15.79 4.61 4.45
N LYS A 405 15.63 5.48 5.46
CA LYS A 405 15.45 6.91 5.26
C LYS A 405 16.65 7.53 4.54
N ASP A 406 17.87 7.14 4.92
CA ASP A 406 19.09 7.66 4.30
C ASP A 406 19.28 7.15 2.86
N LYS A 407 18.99 5.86 2.61
CA LYS A 407 18.97 5.32 1.23
C LYS A 407 17.96 6.04 0.34
N ARG A 408 16.74 6.29 0.83
CA ARG A 408 15.72 7.06 0.09
C ARG A 408 16.18 8.49 -0.20
N ARG A 409 16.83 9.15 0.76
CA ARG A 409 17.42 10.48 0.58
C ARG A 409 18.51 10.48 -0.49
N LYS A 410 19.40 9.49 -0.49
CA LYS A 410 20.45 9.34 -1.51
C LYS A 410 19.84 9.15 -2.90
N ARG A 411 18.93 8.18 -3.06
CA ARG A 411 18.24 7.93 -4.33
C ARG A 411 17.49 9.15 -4.85
N LYS A 412 16.81 9.90 -3.95
CA LYS A 412 16.12 11.13 -4.35
C LYS A 412 17.10 12.20 -4.84
N LYS A 413 18.25 12.36 -4.16
CA LYS A 413 19.31 13.27 -4.63
C LYS A 413 19.83 12.86 -6.02
N GLU A 414 20.02 11.57 -6.26
CA GLU A 414 20.42 11.05 -7.58
C GLU A 414 19.36 11.35 -8.65
N GLU A 415 18.08 11.06 -8.36
CA GLU A 415 16.96 11.36 -9.27
C GLU A 415 16.81 12.87 -9.56
N ASP A 416 16.98 13.72 -8.54
CA ASP A 416 16.94 15.18 -8.69
C ASP A 416 18.15 15.69 -9.50
N ASN A 417 19.33 15.09 -9.34
CA ASN A 417 20.52 15.40 -10.14
C ASN A 417 20.32 14.99 -11.61
N ILE A 418 19.75 13.82 -11.86
CA ILE A 418 19.40 13.37 -13.22
C ILE A 418 18.39 14.33 -13.88
N LYS A 419 17.36 14.77 -13.14
CA LYS A 419 16.38 15.74 -13.65
C LYS A 419 17.02 17.10 -13.95
N LYS A 420 17.91 17.59 -13.09
CA LYS A 420 18.65 18.84 -13.33
C LYS A 420 19.56 18.74 -14.55
N ASN A 421 20.20 17.59 -14.78
CA ASN A 421 21.02 17.36 -15.96
C ASN A 421 20.18 17.32 -17.25
N LYS A 422 19.01 16.66 -17.24
CA LYS A 422 18.08 16.69 -18.38
C LYS A 422 17.53 18.08 -18.73
N VAL A 423 17.37 18.96 -17.74
CA VAL A 423 16.94 20.35 -17.96
C VAL A 423 18.09 21.21 -18.52
N LYS A 424 19.36 20.87 -18.23
CA LYS A 424 20.53 21.53 -18.81
C LYS A 424 20.84 21.09 -20.24
N THR A 425 20.51 19.87 -20.62
CA THR A 425 20.74 19.32 -21.97
C THR A 425 19.53 19.46 -22.89
N GLY A 426 18.76 20.54 -22.76
CA GLY A 426 17.71 20.88 -23.71
C GLY A 426 18.31 21.24 -25.06
N TYR A 427 18.69 20.22 -25.85
CA TYR A 427 18.97 20.37 -27.27
C TYR A 427 17.68 20.80 -27.97
N SER A 428 17.71 21.96 -28.60
CA SER A 428 16.77 22.37 -29.64
C SER A 428 16.91 21.39 -30.81
N ALA A 429 15.92 20.51 -30.97
CA ALA A 429 15.79 19.76 -32.21
C ALA A 429 15.35 20.74 -33.31
N GLY A 430 16.30 21.19 -34.14
CA GLY A 430 16.10 22.18 -35.19
C GLY A 430 17.29 23.13 -35.40
N SER A 431 18.52 22.64 -35.28
CA SER A 431 19.71 23.42 -35.66
C SER A 431 20.59 22.53 -36.54
N PHE A 432 20.37 22.74 -37.85
CA PHE A 432 20.94 22.12 -39.05
C PHE A 432 20.49 20.69 -39.36
#